data_AF-A0A4V6D8J2-F1
#
_entry.id   AF-A0A4V6D8J2-F1
#
_cell.length_a   1.000
_cell.length_b   1.000
_cell.length_c   1.000
_cell.angle_alpha   90.00
_cell.angle_beta   90.00
_cell.angle_gamma   90.00
#
_symmetry.space_group_name_H-M   'P 1'
#
loop_
_entity.id
_entity.type
_entity.pdbx_description
1 polymer ?
#
loop_
_entity_poly.entity_id
_entity_poly.type
_entity_poly.pdbx_seq_one_letter_code
_entity_poly.pdbx_strand_id
1 'polypeptide(L)'
;MTSVSHMDFPKIVEGGLKQMLELLGDDNAPFDVHLIGGFSDASTKVVRSSGKKHIKQEGYSYPLCCKIVEVLHKSQQQFHLRSFCVLENNTTTDSLGNALPVIGGFVVQTSSGVVMPASFDMNSRCPDEVVRRIRVSVCSYDPTWQGRLLETYDTQCDVFRIAPACWMPDWADIASSLNQLSDSEVLMQCSTSPAAEPPHFVENERRIWKYLINNPDWEETFPKHKSRVFHRASDGSWSRY
;
A
#
# COMPACT_ATOMS: atom_id res chain seq x y z
N MET A 1 13.46 -12.84 12.37
CA MET A 1 12.11 -12.21 12.32
C MET A 1 11.85 -11.75 10.89
N THR A 2 10.60 -11.64 10.44
CA THR A 2 10.26 -11.19 9.07
C THR A 2 9.39 -9.95 9.17
N SER A 3 9.73 -8.92 8.40
CA SER A 3 8.91 -7.70 8.25
C SER A 3 8.53 -7.52 6.79
N VAL A 4 7.27 -7.20 6.52
CA VAL A 4 6.72 -6.99 5.18
C VAL A 4 5.96 -5.69 5.16
N SER A 5 6.25 -4.83 4.19
CA SER A 5 5.56 -3.56 3.98
C SER A 5 5.13 -3.40 2.53
N HIS A 6 3.97 -2.80 2.31
CA HIS A 6 3.59 -2.24 1.02
C HIS A 6 3.81 -0.73 1.08
N MET A 7 4.73 -0.21 0.26
CA MET A 7 5.02 1.22 0.16
C MET A 7 4.53 1.73 -1.18
N ASP A 8 3.86 2.88 -1.19
CA ASP A 8 3.20 3.47 -2.36
C ASP A 8 3.76 4.86 -2.71
N PHE A 9 4.49 5.50 -1.80
CA PHE A 9 4.94 6.87 -1.97
C PHE A 9 6.36 7.16 -1.42
N PRO A 10 7.28 7.81 -2.17
CA PRO A 10 8.66 8.03 -1.74
C PRO A 10 8.83 8.68 -0.36
N LYS A 11 7.91 9.57 0.05
CA LYS A 11 8.03 10.25 1.35
C LYS A 11 7.84 9.31 2.55
N ILE A 12 7.26 8.12 2.36
CA ILE A 12 7.06 7.15 3.45
C ILE A 12 8.29 6.28 3.70
N VAL A 13 9.18 6.16 2.71
CA VAL A 13 10.21 5.12 2.68
C VAL A 13 11.19 5.23 3.84
N GLU A 14 11.66 6.44 4.15
CA GLU A 14 12.67 6.65 5.18
C GLU A 14 12.14 6.34 6.58
N GLY A 15 10.98 6.91 6.94
CA GLY A 15 10.30 6.62 8.20
C GLY A 15 9.83 5.17 8.29
N GLY A 16 9.32 4.63 7.19
CA GLY A 16 8.82 3.27 7.11
C GLY A 16 9.91 2.20 7.25
N LEU A 17 11.03 2.34 6.54
CA LEU A 17 12.14 1.40 6.69
C LEU A 17 12.71 1.45 8.11
N LYS A 18 12.85 2.65 8.69
CA LYS A 18 13.29 2.80 10.08
C LYS A 18 12.35 2.05 11.03
N GLN A 19 11.04 2.25 10.89
CA GLN A 19 10.02 1.56 11.69
C GLN A 19 10.10 0.03 11.53
N MET A 20 10.31 -0.47 10.30
CA MET A 20 10.47 -1.91 10.07
C MET A 20 11.71 -2.47 10.77
N LEU A 21 12.84 -1.77 10.72
CA LEU A 21 14.10 -2.21 11.34
C LEU A 21 14.03 -2.20 12.87
N GLU A 22 13.39 -1.19 13.47
CA GLU A 22 13.19 -1.11 14.92
C GLU A 22 12.45 -2.33 15.48
N LEU A 23 11.54 -2.93 14.69
CA LEU A 23 10.80 -4.13 15.08
C LEU A 23 11.61 -5.42 14.94
N LEU A 24 12.58 -5.47 14.02
CA LEU A 24 13.35 -6.68 13.73
C LEU A 24 14.42 -7.00 14.79
N GLY A 25 14.75 -6.03 15.65
CA GLY A 25 15.77 -6.15 16.69
C GLY A 25 17.19 -5.88 16.18
N ASP A 26 18.15 -5.83 17.11
CA ASP A 26 19.57 -5.60 16.81
C ASP A 26 20.27 -6.95 16.66
N ASP A 27 20.40 -7.42 15.41
CA ASP A 27 21.25 -8.55 15.08
C ASP A 27 22.40 -8.01 14.22
N ASN A 28 23.63 -8.43 14.54
CA ASN A 28 24.82 -8.04 13.78
C ASN A 28 24.89 -8.73 12.40
N ALA A 29 23.95 -9.62 12.10
CA ALA A 29 23.83 -10.28 10.81
C ALA A 29 23.18 -9.36 9.75
N PRO A 30 23.63 -9.40 8.49
CA PRO A 30 22.96 -8.68 7.40
C PRO A 30 21.52 -9.14 7.20
N PHE A 31 20.60 -8.20 6.97
CA PHE A 31 19.21 -8.50 6.65
C PHE A 31 19.06 -8.92 5.19
N ASP A 32 18.38 -10.03 4.95
CA ASP A 32 17.96 -10.41 3.60
C ASP A 32 16.79 -9.52 3.14
N VAL A 33 16.93 -8.88 1.98
CA VAL A 33 15.96 -7.95 1.40
C VAL A 33 15.40 -8.50 0.10
N HIS A 34 14.08 -8.46 -0.02
CA HIS A 34 13.34 -8.74 -1.24
C HIS A 34 12.57 -7.49 -1.64
N LEU A 35 12.87 -6.92 -2.81
CA LEU A 35 12.15 -5.80 -3.38
C LEU A 35 11.43 -6.27 -4.65
N ILE A 36 10.09 -6.25 -4.60
CA ILE A 36 9.22 -6.77 -5.65
C ILE A 36 8.06 -5.79 -5.83
N GLY A 37 7.76 -5.43 -7.08
CA GLY A 37 6.63 -4.57 -7.41
C GLY A 37 7.00 -3.36 -8.27
N GLY A 38 6.02 -2.50 -8.54
CA GLY A 38 6.13 -1.48 -9.57
C GLY A 38 6.36 -2.08 -10.96
N PHE A 39 6.30 -1.24 -11.98
CA PHE A 39 6.58 -1.61 -13.36
C PHE A 39 7.05 -0.35 -14.11
N SER A 40 7.38 -0.46 -15.39
CA SER A 40 7.73 0.69 -16.23
C SER A 40 6.46 1.48 -16.58
N ASP A 41 5.99 2.25 -15.60
CA ASP A 41 4.75 3.05 -15.64
C ASP A 41 4.95 4.46 -16.20
N ALA A 42 6.20 4.82 -16.53
CA ALA A 42 6.53 6.14 -17.04
C ALA A 42 5.87 6.38 -18.40
N SER A 43 4.95 7.34 -18.45
CA SER A 43 4.45 7.87 -19.71
C SER A 43 5.39 8.97 -20.22
N THR A 44 5.75 8.91 -21.50
CA THR A 44 6.49 9.99 -22.15
C THR A 44 5.54 11.15 -22.45
N LYS A 45 5.29 12.03 -21.48
CA LYS A 45 4.58 13.28 -21.76
C LYS A 45 5.56 14.34 -22.24
N VAL A 46 5.37 14.82 -23.47
CA VAL A 46 6.10 15.99 -23.99
C VAL A 46 5.45 17.23 -23.37
N VAL A 47 6.06 17.78 -22.32
CA VAL A 47 5.62 19.04 -21.73
C VAL A 47 6.31 20.18 -22.48
N ARG A 48 5.51 21.02 -23.15
CA ARG A 48 5.99 22.28 -23.72
C ARG A 48 5.88 23.36 -22.64
N SER A 49 7.02 23.73 -22.06
CA SER A 49 7.11 24.91 -21.19
C SER A 49 8.20 25.83 -21.72
N SER A 50 7.87 27.13 -21.87
CA SER A 50 8.83 28.19 -22.19
C SER A 50 9.73 27.94 -23.42
N GLY A 51 9.18 27.36 -24.50
CA GLY A 51 9.89 27.15 -25.76
C GLY A 51 10.96 26.04 -25.74
N LYS A 52 11.17 25.35 -24.62
CA LYS A 52 12.06 24.19 -24.51
C LYS A 52 11.25 22.90 -24.41
N LYS A 53 11.60 21.90 -25.23
CA LYS A 53 11.07 20.54 -25.08
C LYS A 53 11.71 19.93 -23.84
N HIS A 54 10.95 19.73 -22.78
CA HIS A 54 11.36 18.89 -21.66
C HIS A 54 10.64 17.55 -21.78
N ILE A 55 11.42 16.46 -21.84
CA ILE A 55 10.88 15.12 -21.64
C ILE A 55 10.74 14.96 -20.14
N LYS A 56 9.50 15.01 -19.63
CA LYS A 56 9.22 14.66 -18.24
C LYS A 56 8.66 13.24 -18.26
N GLN A 57 9.49 12.29 -17.83
CA GLN A 57 8.98 10.96 -17.51
C GLN A 57 8.16 11.09 -16.23
N GLU A 58 6.84 10.95 -16.37
CA GLU A 58 5.91 10.92 -15.24
C GLU A 58 5.55 9.46 -14.99
N GLY A 59 6.13 8.87 -13.95
CA GLY A 59 5.83 7.53 -13.44
C GLY A 59 6.00 7.52 -11.92
N TYR A 60 5.29 6.62 -11.24
CA TYR A 60 5.29 6.52 -9.78
C TYR A 60 6.29 5.46 -9.30
N SER A 61 6.49 4.40 -10.09
CA SER A 61 7.31 3.24 -9.73
C SER A 61 8.80 3.57 -9.63
N TYR A 62 9.35 4.32 -10.61
CA TYR A 62 10.78 4.64 -10.63
C TYR A 62 11.22 5.52 -9.44
N PRO A 63 10.55 6.66 -9.14
CA PRO A 63 10.90 7.48 -7.97
C PRO A 63 10.82 6.71 -6.65
N LEU A 64 9.82 5.83 -6.49
CA LEU A 64 9.67 5.00 -5.30
C LEU A 64 10.82 3.99 -5.16
N CYS A 65 11.11 3.24 -6.23
CA CYS A 65 12.21 2.28 -6.26
C CYS A 65 13.55 2.95 -5.93
N CYS A 66 13.87 4.07 -6.59
CA CYS A 66 15.08 4.84 -6.32
C CYS A 66 15.16 5.27 -4.85
N LYS A 67 14.06 5.73 -4.26
CA LYS A 67 14.05 6.15 -2.87
C LYS A 67 14.29 4.98 -1.91
N ILE A 68 13.72 3.80 -2.17
CA ILE A 68 13.97 2.59 -1.37
C ILE A 68 15.44 2.18 -1.41
N VAL A 69 16.02 2.11 -2.61
CA VAL A 69 17.45 1.76 -2.80
C VAL A 69 18.36 2.81 -2.14
N GLU A 70 18.04 4.09 -2.27
CA GLU A 70 18.79 5.17 -1.64
C GLU A 70 18.81 5.03 -0.11
N VAL A 71 17.66 4.80 0.51
CA VAL A 71 17.55 4.67 1.98
C VAL A 71 18.25 3.40 2.48
N LEU A 72 18.13 2.27 1.76
CA LEU A 72 18.86 1.04 2.08
C LEU A 72 20.38 1.28 2.01
N HIS A 73 20.86 1.95 0.97
CA HIS A 73 22.28 2.25 0.79
C HIS A 73 22.86 3.18 1.86
N LYS A 74 22.07 4.14 2.35
CA LYS A 74 22.48 5.12 3.38
C LYS A 74 22.39 4.58 4.80
N SER A 75 21.70 3.48 5.01
CA SER A 75 21.52 2.87 6.33
C SER A 75 22.85 2.33 6.87
N GLN A 76 22.98 2.34 8.20
CA GLN A 76 24.13 1.74 8.89
C GLN A 76 24.02 0.20 8.98
N GLN A 77 22.82 -0.34 8.76
CA GLN A 77 22.58 -1.78 8.76
C GLN A 77 23.08 -2.41 7.46
N GLN A 78 23.50 -3.67 7.53
CA GLN A 78 23.92 -4.42 6.36
C GLN A 78 22.74 -5.14 5.72
N PHE A 79 22.67 -5.12 4.39
CA PHE A 79 21.59 -5.74 3.63
C PHE A 79 22.15 -6.65 2.53
N HIS A 80 21.54 -7.82 2.38
CA HIS A 80 21.74 -8.71 1.25
C HIS A 80 20.51 -8.66 0.35
N LEU A 81 20.65 -8.08 -0.83
CA LEU A 81 19.56 -8.04 -1.79
C LEU A 81 19.37 -9.42 -2.45
N ARG A 82 18.38 -10.17 -1.98
CA ARG A 82 18.08 -11.55 -2.44
C ARG A 82 17.18 -11.58 -3.66
N SER A 83 16.23 -10.66 -3.74
CA SER A 83 15.33 -10.54 -4.89
C SER A 83 15.14 -9.08 -5.23
N PHE A 84 15.26 -8.76 -6.51
CA PHE A 84 15.06 -7.42 -7.05
C PHE A 84 14.27 -7.52 -8.36
N CYS A 85 12.95 -7.60 -8.23
CA CYS A 85 12.02 -7.74 -9.35
C CYS A 85 11.11 -6.50 -9.37
N VAL A 86 11.65 -5.41 -9.91
CA VAL A 86 10.99 -4.11 -9.97
C VAL A 86 11.13 -3.50 -11.36
N LEU A 87 10.31 -2.51 -11.68
CA LEU A 87 10.40 -1.74 -12.93
C LEU A 87 10.41 -2.67 -14.15
N GLU A 88 11.39 -2.55 -15.06
CA GLU A 88 11.52 -3.38 -16.26
C GLU A 88 11.54 -4.88 -15.95
N ASN A 89 12.20 -5.30 -14.86
CA ASN A 89 12.24 -6.70 -14.44
C ASN A 89 10.87 -7.23 -13.97
N ASN A 90 9.92 -6.35 -13.70
CA ASN A 90 8.54 -6.68 -13.36
C ASN A 90 7.55 -6.18 -14.42
N THR A 91 7.99 -5.85 -15.64
CA THR A 91 7.11 -5.31 -16.69
C THR A 91 6.81 -6.34 -17.76
N THR A 92 5.54 -6.40 -18.15
CA THR A 92 5.07 -7.03 -19.39
C THR A 92 4.23 -6.02 -20.18
N THR A 93 3.85 -6.38 -21.40
CA THR A 93 2.98 -5.56 -22.24
C THR A 93 1.73 -6.35 -22.62
N ASP A 94 0.55 -5.72 -22.53
CA ASP A 94 -0.70 -6.33 -23.00
C ASP A 94 -0.83 -6.29 -24.53
N SER A 95 -1.93 -6.83 -25.05
CA SER A 95 -2.21 -6.83 -26.49
C SER A 95 -2.43 -5.43 -27.09
N LEU A 96 -2.67 -4.42 -26.26
CA LEU A 96 -2.90 -3.02 -26.65
C LEU A 96 -1.63 -2.16 -26.53
N GLY A 97 -0.52 -2.74 -26.07
CA GLY A 97 0.73 -2.01 -25.88
C GLY A 97 0.88 -1.33 -24.51
N ASN A 98 -0.04 -1.56 -23.57
CA ASN A 98 0.07 -1.01 -22.22
C ASN A 98 1.08 -1.80 -21.39
N ALA A 99 1.95 -1.08 -20.67
CA ALA A 99 2.83 -1.69 -19.69
C ALA A 99 2.04 -2.14 -18.45
N LEU A 100 2.30 -3.35 -17.98
CA LEU A 100 1.63 -3.98 -16.83
C LEU A 100 2.66 -4.64 -15.90
N PRO A 101 2.40 -4.74 -14.59
CA PRO A 101 3.22 -5.53 -13.69
C PRO A 101 3.05 -7.03 -13.96
N VAL A 102 4.15 -7.79 -13.99
CA VAL A 102 4.14 -9.26 -14.03
C VAL A 102 3.71 -9.83 -12.68
N ILE A 103 4.28 -9.30 -11.59
CA ILE A 103 3.98 -9.66 -10.21
C ILE A 103 3.25 -8.48 -9.56
N GLY A 104 1.96 -8.66 -9.27
CA GLY A 104 1.14 -7.70 -8.53
C GLY A 104 1.05 -7.97 -7.01
N GLY A 105 1.59 -9.09 -6.54
CA GLY A 105 1.56 -9.47 -5.13
C GLY A 105 2.46 -10.68 -4.85
N PHE A 106 2.84 -10.85 -3.59
CA PHE A 106 3.65 -11.97 -3.12
C PHE A 106 3.28 -12.37 -1.69
N VAL A 107 3.69 -13.57 -1.31
CA VAL A 107 3.65 -14.07 0.06
C VAL A 107 5.06 -14.45 0.51
N VAL A 108 5.32 -14.31 1.81
CA VAL A 108 6.57 -14.75 2.45
C VAL A 108 6.25 -15.85 3.45
N GLN A 109 6.91 -17.00 3.32
CA GLN A 109 6.85 -18.05 4.33
C GLN A 109 7.78 -17.66 5.48
N THR A 110 7.21 -17.25 6.62
CA THR A 110 7.96 -16.67 7.75
C THR A 110 8.98 -17.63 8.38
N SER A 111 8.77 -18.95 8.29
CA SER A 111 9.68 -19.96 8.82
C SER A 111 10.96 -20.15 7.98
N SER A 112 10.91 -19.85 6.69
CA SER A 112 12.00 -20.13 5.74
C SER A 112 12.54 -18.89 5.03
N GLY A 113 11.79 -17.78 5.04
CA GLY A 113 12.09 -16.58 4.25
C GLY A 113 11.78 -16.72 2.76
N VAL A 114 11.21 -17.85 2.31
CA VAL A 114 10.91 -18.06 0.89
C VAL A 114 9.80 -17.11 0.43
N VAL A 115 10.06 -16.40 -0.67
CA VAL A 115 9.14 -15.46 -1.30
C VAL A 115 8.58 -16.06 -2.58
N MET A 116 7.25 -16.01 -2.75
CA MET A 116 6.55 -16.56 -3.91
C MET A 116 5.51 -15.56 -4.43
N PRO A 117 5.33 -15.42 -5.76
CA PRO A 117 4.21 -14.66 -6.32
C PRO A 117 2.87 -15.20 -5.79
N ALA A 118 1.96 -14.29 -5.43
CA ALA A 118 0.67 -14.65 -4.88
C ALA A 118 -0.39 -13.58 -5.20
N SER A 119 -1.63 -14.01 -5.30
CA SER A 119 -2.79 -13.13 -5.38
C SER A 119 -3.77 -13.48 -4.27
N PHE A 120 -4.43 -12.45 -3.73
CA PHE A 120 -5.40 -12.59 -2.65
C PHE A 120 -6.73 -12.02 -3.15
N ASP A 121 -7.76 -12.86 -3.19
CA ASP A 121 -9.12 -12.42 -3.51
C ASP A 121 -9.64 -11.41 -2.46
N MET A 122 -10.78 -10.78 -2.73
CA MET A 122 -11.34 -9.78 -1.81
C MET A 122 -11.73 -10.35 -0.44
N ASN A 123 -12.02 -11.65 -0.35
CA ASN A 123 -12.52 -12.29 0.87
C ASN A 123 -11.39 -12.71 1.81
N SER A 124 -10.18 -12.89 1.29
CA SER A 124 -8.99 -13.32 2.04
C SER A 124 -8.22 -12.17 2.69
N ARG A 125 -8.51 -10.91 2.34
CA ARG A 125 -7.80 -9.70 2.83
C ARG A 125 -8.24 -9.23 4.24
N CYS A 126 -8.82 -10.14 5.02
CA CYS A 126 -9.28 -9.90 6.39
C CYS A 126 -8.14 -9.55 7.36
N PRO A 127 -8.45 -9.04 8.57
CA PRO A 127 -9.75 -8.52 8.98
C PRO A 127 -9.97 -7.08 8.50
N ASP A 128 -11.25 -6.68 8.49
CA ASP A 128 -11.72 -5.28 8.37
C ASP A 128 -11.05 -4.46 7.25
N GLU A 129 -10.97 -5.08 6.08
CA GLU A 129 -10.23 -4.57 4.93
C GLU A 129 -10.65 -3.15 4.52
N VAL A 130 -11.96 -2.85 4.55
CA VAL A 130 -12.49 -1.52 4.21
C VAL A 130 -11.95 -0.46 5.16
N VAL A 131 -12.00 -0.70 6.47
CA VAL A 131 -11.48 0.24 7.49
C VAL A 131 -9.97 0.42 7.32
N ARG A 132 -9.22 -0.64 7.04
CA ARG A 132 -7.77 -0.55 6.79
C ARG A 132 -7.45 0.30 5.57
N ARG A 133 -8.22 0.17 4.49
CA ARG A 133 -8.06 1.02 3.29
C ARG A 133 -8.41 2.47 3.55
N ILE A 134 -9.48 2.74 4.30
CA ILE A 134 -9.84 4.10 4.74
C ILE A 134 -8.65 4.77 5.44
N ARG A 135 -7.96 4.05 6.34
CA ARG A 135 -6.77 4.56 7.01
C ARG A 135 -5.65 4.98 6.05
N VAL A 136 -5.46 4.23 4.96
CA VAL A 136 -4.44 4.53 3.94
C VAL A 136 -4.89 5.69 3.05
N SER A 137 -6.14 5.67 2.56
CA SER A 137 -6.58 6.52 1.46
C SER A 137 -7.09 7.89 1.90
N VAL A 138 -7.75 8.00 3.06
CA VAL A 138 -8.51 9.23 3.42
C VAL A 138 -8.13 9.85 4.77
N CYS A 139 -7.27 9.18 5.56
CA CYS A 139 -6.81 9.67 6.85
C CYS A 139 -5.46 10.41 6.79
N SER A 140 -5.07 10.91 5.61
CA SER A 140 -3.78 11.60 5.41
C SER A 140 -3.62 12.90 6.20
N TYR A 141 -4.73 13.48 6.67
CA TYR A 141 -4.76 14.65 7.54
C TYR A 141 -4.56 14.34 9.03
N ASP A 142 -4.64 13.07 9.43
CA ASP A 142 -4.41 12.68 10.82
C ASP A 142 -2.90 12.79 11.15
N PRO A 143 -2.49 13.74 12.01
CA PRO A 143 -1.08 13.98 12.30
C PRO A 143 -0.41 12.78 13.01
N THR A 144 -1.20 11.88 13.60
CA THR A 144 -0.71 10.68 14.28
C THR A 144 0.03 9.75 13.31
N TRP A 145 -0.40 9.72 12.04
CA TRP A 145 0.07 8.77 11.04
C TRP A 145 1.05 9.37 10.03
N GLN A 146 1.33 10.67 10.13
CA GLN A 146 2.20 11.35 9.18
C GLN A 146 3.60 10.73 9.15
N GLY A 147 4.01 10.23 7.99
CA GLY A 147 5.33 9.64 7.78
C GLY A 147 5.52 8.26 8.41
N ARG A 148 4.44 7.56 8.79
CA ARG A 148 4.49 6.21 9.39
C ARG A 148 3.84 5.15 8.51
N LEU A 149 4.41 3.94 8.51
CA LEU A 149 3.69 2.78 8.01
C LEU A 149 2.57 2.42 8.99
N LEU A 150 1.42 2.03 8.44
CA LEU A 150 0.29 1.60 9.24
C LEU A 150 0.51 0.17 9.72
N GLU A 151 1.17 0.03 10.87
CA GLU A 151 1.33 -1.26 11.54
C GLU A 151 -0.02 -1.79 12.02
N THR A 152 -0.25 -3.08 11.80
CA THR A 152 -1.54 -3.70 12.13
C THR A 152 -1.45 -5.02 12.88
N TYR A 153 -0.27 -5.64 13.00
CA TYR A 153 -0.15 -6.95 13.63
C TYR A 153 0.83 -6.91 14.80
N ASP A 154 0.31 -7.21 15.99
CA ASP A 154 1.10 -7.34 17.21
C ASP A 154 1.59 -8.78 17.31
N THR A 155 2.88 -8.97 17.02
CA THR A 155 3.52 -10.29 16.99
C THR A 155 3.63 -10.91 18.38
N GLN A 156 3.68 -10.10 19.44
CA GLN A 156 3.81 -10.61 20.81
C GLN A 156 2.49 -11.19 21.33
N CYS A 157 1.38 -10.54 20.97
CA CYS A 157 0.06 -10.92 21.44
C CYS A 157 -0.73 -11.79 20.45
N ASP A 158 -0.22 -12.02 19.23
CA ASP A 158 -0.93 -12.64 18.09
C ASP A 158 -2.30 -11.97 17.84
N VAL A 159 -2.31 -10.65 17.77
CA VAL A 159 -3.54 -9.88 17.50
C VAL A 159 -3.38 -8.94 16.32
N PHE A 160 -4.45 -8.84 15.54
CA PHE A 160 -4.57 -7.80 14.53
C PHE A 160 -5.15 -6.54 15.20
N ARG A 161 -4.35 -5.49 15.33
CA ARG A 161 -4.72 -4.22 15.97
C ARG A 161 -4.79 -3.12 14.92
N ILE A 162 -6.01 -2.75 14.53
CA ILE A 162 -6.24 -1.59 13.68
C ILE A 162 -6.32 -0.36 14.58
N ALA A 163 -5.24 0.41 14.60
CA ALA A 163 -5.19 1.64 15.37
C ALA A 163 -6.19 2.69 14.84
N PRO A 164 -6.73 3.54 15.72
CA PRO A 164 -7.69 4.58 15.34
C PRO A 164 -7.09 5.55 14.33
N ALA A 165 -7.93 6.04 13.43
CA ALA A 165 -7.57 7.13 12.52
C ALA A 165 -8.77 8.04 12.33
N CYS A 166 -8.47 9.32 12.13
CA CYS A 166 -9.49 10.35 11.91
C CYS A 166 -9.56 10.70 10.42
N TRP A 167 -10.78 10.86 9.90
CA TRP A 167 -11.02 11.48 8.60
C TRP A 167 -11.94 12.69 8.75
N MET A 168 -11.83 13.61 7.80
CA MET A 168 -12.63 14.82 7.76
C MET A 168 -14.10 14.50 7.39
N PRO A 169 -15.09 15.20 7.97
CA PRO A 169 -16.51 14.95 7.68
C PRO A 169 -16.91 15.17 6.21
N ASP A 170 -16.20 16.03 5.49
CA ASP A 170 -16.42 16.32 4.06
C ASP A 170 -16.14 15.11 3.15
N TRP A 171 -15.43 14.09 3.64
CA TRP A 171 -15.22 12.86 2.90
C TRP A 171 -16.51 12.14 2.54
N ALA A 172 -17.60 12.31 3.29
CA ALA A 172 -18.89 11.74 2.92
C ALA A 172 -19.42 12.36 1.61
N ASP A 173 -19.29 13.68 1.44
CA ASP A 173 -19.72 14.39 0.24
C ASP A 173 -18.79 14.09 -0.95
N ILE A 174 -17.49 14.02 -0.71
CA ILE A 174 -16.50 13.63 -1.73
C ILE A 174 -16.77 12.19 -2.18
N ALA A 175 -16.94 11.25 -1.24
CA ALA A 175 -17.25 9.86 -1.51
C ALA A 175 -18.58 9.69 -2.27
N SER A 176 -19.61 10.46 -1.91
CA SER A 176 -20.90 10.50 -2.62
C SER A 176 -20.71 10.93 -4.08
N SER A 177 -19.92 11.99 -4.30
CA SER A 177 -19.62 12.52 -5.64
C SER A 177 -18.83 11.52 -6.48
N LEU A 178 -17.78 10.93 -5.92
CA LEU A 178 -16.96 9.91 -6.58
C LEU A 178 -17.79 8.66 -6.92
N ASN A 179 -18.70 8.26 -6.04
CA ASN A 179 -19.53 7.08 -6.24
C ASN A 179 -20.57 7.24 -7.37
N GLN A 180 -20.83 8.46 -7.85
CA GLN A 180 -21.70 8.71 -9.01
C GLN A 180 -20.97 8.58 -10.36
N LEU A 181 -19.64 8.58 -10.35
CA LEU A 181 -18.84 8.43 -11.56
C LEU A 181 -19.01 7.04 -12.19
N SER A 182 -18.84 6.94 -13.50
CA SER A 182 -18.72 5.67 -14.21
C SER A 182 -17.43 4.93 -13.83
N ASP A 183 -17.37 3.62 -14.06
CA ASP A 183 -16.19 2.81 -13.70
C ASP A 183 -14.90 3.28 -14.41
N SER A 184 -15.03 3.76 -15.65
CA SER A 184 -13.92 4.35 -16.41
C SER A 184 -13.42 5.66 -15.78
N GLU A 185 -14.34 6.53 -15.35
CA GLU A 185 -13.99 7.77 -14.66
C GLU A 185 -13.35 7.49 -13.30
N VAL A 186 -13.84 6.50 -12.56
CA VAL A 186 -13.22 6.05 -11.30
C VAL A 186 -11.80 5.59 -11.55
N LEU A 187 -11.57 4.70 -12.51
CA LEU A 187 -10.23 4.24 -12.86
C LEU A 187 -9.31 5.41 -13.21
N MET A 188 -9.75 6.30 -14.10
CA MET A 188 -8.92 7.41 -14.58
C MET A 188 -8.61 8.46 -13.51
N GLN A 189 -9.51 8.68 -12.54
CA GLN A 189 -9.33 9.71 -11.50
C GLN A 189 -8.69 9.17 -10.23
N CYS A 190 -8.90 7.89 -9.90
CA CYS A 190 -8.53 7.33 -8.59
C CYS A 190 -7.36 6.34 -8.65
N SER A 191 -6.94 5.88 -9.83
CA SER A 191 -5.78 4.99 -10.00
C SER A 191 -4.52 5.76 -10.41
N THR A 192 -3.36 5.30 -9.91
CA THR A 192 -2.05 5.73 -10.41
C THR A 192 -1.70 5.13 -11.77
N SER A 193 -2.33 4.02 -12.14
CA SER A 193 -2.07 3.25 -13.36
C SER A 193 -3.35 2.57 -13.88
N PRO A 194 -4.29 3.33 -14.49
CA PRO A 194 -5.64 2.84 -14.81
C PRO A 194 -5.69 1.57 -15.65
N ALA A 195 -4.76 1.39 -16.60
CA ALA A 195 -4.69 0.20 -17.45
C ALA A 195 -4.14 -1.05 -16.73
N ALA A 196 -3.49 -0.86 -15.57
CA ALA A 196 -2.82 -1.92 -14.82
C ALA A 196 -3.57 -2.36 -13.55
N GLU A 197 -4.70 -1.73 -13.24
CA GLU A 197 -5.48 -2.07 -12.06
C GLU A 197 -6.14 -3.46 -12.20
N PRO A 198 -6.29 -4.21 -11.09
CA PRO A 198 -7.00 -5.47 -11.10
C PRO A 198 -8.50 -5.24 -11.39
N PRO A 199 -9.22 -6.27 -11.91
CA PRO A 199 -10.64 -6.14 -12.27
C PRO A 199 -11.55 -5.62 -11.15
N HIS A 200 -11.18 -5.87 -9.89
CA HIS A 200 -11.96 -5.48 -8.71
C HIS A 200 -11.59 -4.10 -8.13
N PHE A 201 -10.73 -3.32 -8.80
CA PHE A 201 -10.30 -2.01 -8.29
C PHE A 201 -11.50 -1.09 -7.99
N VAL A 202 -12.36 -0.86 -8.99
CA VAL A 202 -13.51 0.03 -8.86
C VAL A 202 -14.50 -0.47 -7.81
N GLU A 203 -14.74 -1.78 -7.74
CA GLU A 203 -15.58 -2.38 -6.71
C GLU A 203 -15.05 -2.09 -5.30
N ASN A 204 -13.73 -2.18 -5.10
CA ASN A 204 -13.09 -1.88 -3.82
C ASN A 204 -13.24 -0.40 -3.44
N GLU A 205 -13.01 0.52 -4.38
CA GLU A 205 -13.20 1.96 -4.13
C GLU A 205 -14.65 2.27 -3.75
N ARG A 206 -15.62 1.69 -4.45
CA ARG A 206 -17.04 1.89 -4.12
C ARG A 206 -17.42 1.33 -2.74
N ARG A 207 -16.78 0.25 -2.27
CA ARG A 207 -17.00 -0.28 -0.90
C ARG A 207 -16.48 0.70 0.16
N ILE A 208 -15.32 1.32 -0.09
CA ILE A 208 -14.76 2.37 0.77
C ILE A 208 -15.71 3.57 0.84
N TRP A 209 -16.14 4.08 -0.31
CA TRP A 209 -17.01 5.26 -0.37
C TRP A 209 -18.36 5.02 0.29
N LYS A 210 -18.99 3.86 0.05
CA LYS A 210 -20.24 3.48 0.75
C LYS A 210 -20.06 3.46 2.26
N TYR A 211 -18.91 2.98 2.75
CA TYR A 211 -18.63 2.98 4.18
C TYR A 211 -18.53 4.42 4.73
N LEU A 212 -17.79 5.29 4.05
CA LEU A 212 -17.63 6.71 4.46
C LEU A 212 -18.96 7.48 4.43
N ILE A 213 -19.81 7.23 3.42
CA ILE A 213 -21.15 7.83 3.33
C ILE A 213 -22.03 7.39 4.51
N ASN A 214 -21.95 6.11 4.88
CA ASN A 214 -22.77 5.55 5.96
C ASN A 214 -22.22 5.84 7.37
N ASN A 215 -20.93 6.15 7.49
CA ASN A 215 -20.24 6.41 8.76
C ASN A 215 -19.39 7.69 8.61
N PRO A 216 -20.01 8.87 8.43
CA PRO A 216 -19.29 10.12 8.18
C PRO A 216 -18.43 10.53 9.38
N ASP A 217 -18.87 10.21 10.60
CA ASP A 217 -18.11 10.42 11.82
C ASP A 217 -17.17 9.23 12.09
N TRP A 218 -15.87 9.50 12.12
CA TRP A 218 -14.86 8.47 12.38
C TRP A 218 -15.00 7.85 13.78
N GLU A 219 -15.62 8.55 14.73
CA GLU A 219 -15.89 8.02 16.07
C GLU A 219 -16.83 6.82 16.06
N GLU A 220 -17.70 6.67 15.06
CA GLU A 220 -18.53 5.47 14.88
C GLU A 220 -17.66 4.24 14.59
N THR A 221 -16.54 4.43 13.89
CA THR A 221 -15.60 3.37 13.55
C THR A 221 -14.59 3.11 14.67
N PHE A 222 -14.14 4.16 15.36
CA PHE A 222 -13.20 4.10 16.47
C PHE A 222 -13.76 4.78 17.73
N PRO A 223 -14.77 4.17 18.41
CA PRO A 223 -15.40 4.79 19.56
C PRO A 223 -14.40 5.09 20.66
N LYS A 224 -14.43 6.32 21.18
CA LYS A 224 -13.50 6.81 22.23
C LYS A 224 -12.03 6.64 21.81
N HIS A 225 -11.74 6.75 20.52
CA HIS A 225 -10.39 6.62 19.97
C HIS A 225 -9.72 5.27 20.30
N LYS A 226 -10.53 4.19 20.39
CA LYS A 226 -10.02 2.84 20.68
C LYS A 226 -9.70 2.07 19.40
N SER A 227 -8.62 1.30 19.43
CA SER A 227 -8.27 0.38 18.35
C SER A 227 -9.33 -0.70 18.15
N ARG A 228 -9.47 -1.17 16.91
CA ARG A 228 -10.25 -2.36 16.59
C ARG A 228 -9.29 -3.55 16.64
N VAL A 229 -9.49 -4.40 17.65
CA VAL A 229 -8.62 -5.56 17.93
C VAL A 229 -9.32 -6.83 17.44
N PHE A 230 -8.57 -7.69 16.77
CA PHE A 230 -9.03 -8.99 16.29
C PHE A 230 -8.07 -10.08 16.75
N HIS A 231 -8.64 -11.21 17.14
CA HIS A 231 -7.95 -12.41 17.60
C HIS A 231 -8.07 -13.51 16.57
N ARG A 232 -7.05 -14.34 16.47
CA ARG A 232 -7.06 -15.51 15.60
C ARG A 232 -7.92 -16.60 16.25
N ALA A 233 -8.94 -17.05 15.54
CA ALA A 233 -9.78 -18.17 15.94
C ALA A 233 -9.08 -19.51 15.63
N SER A 234 -9.60 -20.60 16.21
CA SER A 234 -9.03 -21.95 16.03
C SER A 234 -9.06 -22.46 14.59
N ASP A 235 -10.00 -21.95 13.78
CA ASP A 235 -10.10 -22.26 12.35
C ASP A 235 -9.18 -21.39 11.47
N GLY A 236 -8.39 -20.51 12.10
CA GLY A 236 -7.47 -19.59 11.42
C GLY A 236 -8.10 -18.27 10.98
N SER A 237 -9.41 -18.06 11.18
CA SER A 237 -10.09 -16.80 10.87
C SER A 237 -9.81 -15.71 11.91
N TRP A 238 -10.17 -14.46 11.61
CA TRP A 238 -10.02 -13.31 12.51
C TRP A 238 -11.38 -12.88 13.10
N SER A 239 -11.46 -12.81 14.42
CA SER A 239 -12.68 -12.43 15.17
C SER A 239 -12.44 -11.20 16.05
N ARG A 240 -13.43 -10.31 16.21
CA ARG A 240 -13.40 -9.22 17.22
C ARG A 240 -13.84 -9.67 18.62
N TYR A 241 -14.36 -10.89 18.71
CA TYR A 241 -14.91 -11.52 19.92
C TYR A 241 -14.02 -12.68 20.35
#